data_AF-A0A7C1E374-F1
#
_entry.id   AF-A0A7C1E374-F1
#
_cell.length_a   1.000
_cell.length_b   1.000
_cell.length_c   1.000
_cell.angle_alpha   90.00
_cell.angle_beta   90.00
_cell.angle_gamma   90.00
#
_symmetry.space_group_name_H-M   'P 1'
#
loop_
_entity.id
_entity.type
_entity.pdbx_description
1 polymer ?
#
loop_
_entity_poly.entity_id
_entity_poly.type
_entity_poly.pdbx_seq_one_letter_code
_entity_poly.pdbx_strand_id
1 'polypeptide(L)'
;TLESIMKYNFTEGFNDHFNTFRSFGLGDEAGLLMAGYPRGGMPDRPFPYHSEVMTGFEYSTAAHMIYEGQQEAGLKVYRAVRDRYDGYKRNPFNEGEYGHRYARAMASWAGIPAWTGFRYSGVDRSMAFNPPEGNFFWSNGYRYGTVEIRKEGDARSVILTCLNGDLVLDGFRLNGFGSVRFPGDRVISPDHPAVFTVPATGSAATLPEGIAR
;
A
#
# COMPACT_ATOMS: atom_id res chain seq x y z
N THR A 1 13.75 -5.87 12.49
CA THR A 1 13.38 -4.92 11.40
C THR A 1 12.43 -5.59 10.45
N LEU A 2 11.81 -4.86 9.50
CA LEU A 2 10.95 -5.45 8.46
C LEU A 2 11.71 -6.46 7.57
N GLU A 3 13.00 -6.21 7.32
CA GLU A 3 13.87 -7.16 6.62
C GLU A 3 14.01 -8.48 7.37
N SER A 4 14.10 -8.43 8.70
CA SER A 4 14.12 -9.64 9.53
C SER A 4 12.80 -10.39 9.45
N ILE A 5 11.67 -9.67 9.41
CA ILE A 5 10.35 -10.29 9.24
C ILE A 5 10.29 -11.00 7.88
N MET A 6 10.69 -10.36 6.78
CA MET A 6 10.72 -11.05 5.49
C MET A 6 11.66 -12.25 5.50
N LYS A 7 12.86 -12.10 6.05
CA LYS A 7 13.87 -13.17 6.03
C LYS A 7 13.43 -14.40 6.82
N TYR A 8 12.75 -14.22 7.95
CA TYR A 8 12.49 -15.32 8.89
C TYR A 8 11.04 -15.77 8.96
N ASN A 9 10.08 -14.95 8.48
CA ASN A 9 8.66 -15.29 8.52
C ASN A 9 8.08 -15.58 7.14
N PHE A 10 8.72 -15.16 6.04
CA PHE A 10 8.21 -15.46 4.72
C PHE A 10 8.56 -16.90 4.33
N THR A 11 7.55 -17.66 3.92
CA THR A 11 7.73 -19.02 3.39
C THR A 11 7.26 -19.09 1.94
N GLU A 12 7.93 -19.94 1.15
CA GLU A 12 7.58 -20.21 -0.25
C GLU A 12 6.75 -21.48 -0.42
N GLY A 13 6.44 -22.18 0.68
CA GLY A 13 5.61 -23.37 0.67
C GLY A 13 5.15 -23.78 2.06
N PHE A 14 4.11 -24.61 2.10
CA PHE A 14 3.48 -25.14 3.31
C PHE A 14 3.57 -26.67 3.44
N ASN A 15 4.22 -27.37 2.49
CA ASN A 15 4.36 -28.83 2.54
C ASN A 15 5.05 -29.32 3.82
N ASP A 16 6.12 -28.65 4.25
CA ASP A 16 6.89 -28.96 5.46
C ASP A 16 6.57 -28.03 6.64
N HIS A 17 5.49 -27.25 6.54
CA HIS A 17 5.10 -26.28 7.56
C HIS A 17 4.12 -26.89 8.56
N PHE A 18 4.61 -27.20 9.76
CA PHE A 18 3.77 -27.72 10.82
C PHE A 18 2.88 -26.62 11.41
N ASN A 19 1.56 -26.81 11.33
CA ASN A 19 0.56 -25.90 11.87
C ASN A 19 -0.53 -26.69 12.60
N THR A 20 -0.72 -26.41 13.90
CA THR A 20 -1.76 -27.04 14.74
C THR A 20 -3.06 -26.25 14.78
N PHE A 21 -3.15 -25.15 14.06
CA PHE A 21 -4.33 -24.29 13.99
C PHE A 21 -5.02 -24.42 12.62
N ARG A 22 -5.53 -23.32 12.05
CA ARG A 22 -6.18 -23.32 10.74
C ARG A 22 -5.15 -23.10 9.65
N SER A 23 -5.31 -23.82 8.55
CA SER A 23 -4.44 -23.69 7.38
C SER A 23 -5.08 -22.76 6.35
N PHE A 24 -4.44 -21.60 6.14
CA PHE A 24 -4.83 -20.63 5.12
C PHE A 24 -3.93 -20.69 3.87
N GLY A 25 -2.78 -21.34 3.96
CA GLY A 25 -1.89 -21.69 2.86
C GLY A 25 -1.73 -23.22 2.72
N LEU A 26 -1.55 -23.70 1.50
CA LEU A 26 -1.46 -25.12 1.14
C LEU A 26 -0.40 -25.35 0.05
N GLY A 27 0.30 -26.49 0.10
CA GLY A 27 1.19 -26.91 -0.98
C GLY A 27 2.33 -25.92 -1.23
N ASP A 28 2.47 -25.49 -2.48
CA ASP A 28 3.51 -24.56 -2.94
C ASP A 28 3.05 -23.08 -2.86
N GLU A 29 2.04 -22.79 -2.03
CA GLU A 29 1.61 -21.42 -1.77
C GLU A 29 2.60 -20.69 -0.87
N ALA A 30 2.82 -19.41 -1.15
CA ALA A 30 3.67 -18.55 -0.32
C ALA A 30 2.86 -17.79 0.74
N GLY A 31 3.53 -17.29 1.77
CA GLY A 31 2.89 -16.46 2.79
C GLY A 31 3.84 -15.92 3.85
N LEU A 32 3.35 -14.97 4.64
CA LEU A 32 4.08 -14.40 5.77
C LEU A 32 3.49 -14.93 7.09
N LEU A 33 4.27 -15.73 7.81
CA LEU A 33 3.88 -16.30 9.10
C LEU A 33 3.83 -15.24 10.20
N MET A 34 2.93 -15.43 11.16
CA MET A 34 2.80 -14.55 12.32
C MET A 34 4.10 -14.49 13.17
N ALA A 35 4.81 -15.62 13.32
CA ALA A 35 6.14 -15.65 13.92
C ALA A 35 7.02 -16.78 13.35
N GLY A 36 8.30 -16.48 13.17
CA GLY A 36 9.35 -17.45 12.91
C GLY A 36 10.26 -17.65 14.13
N TYR A 37 10.70 -18.89 14.36
CA TYR A 37 11.70 -19.24 15.39
C TYR A 37 12.96 -19.84 14.72
N PRO A 38 13.66 -19.08 13.86
CA PRO A 38 14.71 -19.60 12.98
C PRO A 38 15.97 -20.09 13.73
N ARG A 39 16.15 -19.66 14.98
CA ARG A 39 17.26 -20.10 15.85
C ARG A 39 16.81 -21.10 16.90
N GLY A 40 15.64 -21.71 16.72
CA GLY A 40 14.95 -22.46 17.77
C GLY A 40 14.45 -21.54 18.89
N GLY A 41 14.21 -22.12 20.06
CA GLY A 41 13.73 -21.37 21.24
C GLY A 41 12.25 -21.00 21.18
N MET A 42 11.47 -21.71 20.37
CA MET A 42 10.01 -21.61 20.46
C MET A 42 9.58 -22.04 21.87
N PRO A 43 8.81 -21.21 22.60
CA PRO A 43 8.33 -21.58 23.93
C PRO A 43 7.51 -22.88 23.88
N ASP A 44 7.50 -23.65 24.97
CA ASP A 44 6.65 -24.84 25.12
C ASP A 44 5.15 -24.51 24.93
N ARG A 45 4.78 -23.24 25.17
CA ARG A 45 3.46 -22.68 24.94
C ARG A 45 3.59 -21.37 24.16
N PRO A 46 3.73 -21.44 22.83
CA PRO A 46 3.82 -20.24 22.00
C PRO A 46 2.47 -19.50 21.99
N PHE A 47 2.49 -18.23 21.56
CA PHE A 47 1.24 -17.47 21.45
C PHE A 47 0.31 -18.09 20.39
N PRO A 48 -1.02 -17.95 20.55
CA PRO A 48 -1.97 -18.51 19.59
C PRO A 48 -1.73 -17.99 18.16
N TYR A 49 -1.85 -18.90 17.17
CA TYR A 49 -1.76 -18.58 15.74
C TYR A 49 -0.36 -18.21 15.23
N HIS A 50 0.71 -18.41 16.01
CA HIS A 50 2.08 -18.09 15.60
C HIS A 50 2.51 -18.74 14.27
N SER A 51 1.95 -19.90 13.95
CA SER A 51 2.19 -20.67 12.73
C SER A 51 1.15 -20.44 11.63
N GLU A 52 0.18 -19.55 11.81
CA GLU A 52 -0.78 -19.23 10.75
C GLU A 52 -0.24 -18.11 9.84
N VAL A 53 -0.81 -18.02 8.63
CA VAL A 53 -0.77 -16.82 7.80
C VAL A 53 -2.13 -16.15 7.84
N MET A 54 -2.14 -14.83 7.90
CA MET A 54 -3.35 -14.04 8.04
C MET A 54 -3.25 -12.81 7.15
N THR A 55 -4.15 -12.70 6.17
CA THR A 55 -4.10 -11.71 5.09
C THR A 55 -4.03 -10.27 5.61
N GLY A 56 -4.74 -9.92 6.68
CA GLY A 56 -4.67 -8.57 7.26
C GLY A 56 -3.31 -8.23 7.87
N PHE A 57 -2.64 -9.20 8.50
CA PHE A 57 -1.28 -9.01 9.03
C PHE A 57 -0.25 -9.00 7.91
N GLU A 58 -0.43 -9.84 6.89
CA GLU A 58 0.37 -9.83 5.67
C GLU A 58 0.31 -8.47 4.97
N TYR A 59 -0.90 -7.95 4.68
CA TYR A 59 -1.04 -6.67 3.99
C TYR A 59 -0.57 -5.48 4.80
N SER A 60 -0.88 -5.43 6.11
CA SER A 60 -0.40 -4.33 6.95
C SER A 60 1.12 -4.29 7.03
N THR A 61 1.75 -5.45 7.18
CA THR A 61 3.22 -5.59 7.18
C THR A 61 3.82 -5.23 5.83
N ALA A 62 3.20 -5.67 4.74
CA ALA A 62 3.64 -5.36 3.38
C ALA A 62 3.50 -3.88 3.02
N ALA A 63 2.41 -3.23 3.44
CA ALA A 63 2.24 -1.79 3.28
C ALA A 63 3.30 -1.01 4.07
N HIS A 64 3.65 -1.47 5.28
CA HIS A 64 4.75 -0.90 6.06
C HIS A 64 6.10 -1.06 5.36
N MET A 65 6.37 -2.20 4.74
CA MET A 65 7.56 -2.39 3.89
C MET A 65 7.62 -1.37 2.76
N ILE A 66 6.51 -1.13 2.07
CA ILE A 66 6.45 -0.12 1.00
C ILE A 66 6.74 1.28 1.54
N TYR A 67 6.17 1.65 2.70
CA TYR A 67 6.44 2.95 3.33
C TYR A 67 7.92 3.12 3.72
N GLU A 68 8.59 2.06 4.15
CA GLU A 68 10.01 2.04 4.52
C GLU A 68 10.94 1.78 3.31
N GLY A 69 10.44 1.92 2.07
CA GLY A 69 11.23 1.78 0.85
C GLY A 69 11.54 0.34 0.41
N GLN A 70 11.08 -0.67 1.15
CA GLN A 70 11.22 -2.10 0.82
C GLN A 70 10.13 -2.56 -0.17
N GLN A 71 10.03 -1.88 -1.31
CA GLN A 71 8.95 -2.05 -2.28
C GLN A 71 8.82 -3.47 -2.81
N GLU A 72 9.92 -4.08 -3.27
CA GLU A 72 9.94 -5.45 -3.80
C GLU A 72 9.47 -6.48 -2.76
N ALA A 73 9.90 -6.33 -1.51
CA ALA A 73 9.47 -7.18 -0.40
C ALA A 73 7.96 -7.05 -0.14
N GLY A 74 7.45 -5.81 -0.05
CA GLY A 74 6.03 -5.56 0.14
C GLY A 74 5.18 -6.14 -1.01
N LEU A 75 5.59 -5.90 -2.26
CA LEU A 75 4.91 -6.45 -3.44
C LEU A 75 4.95 -7.98 -3.47
N LYS A 76 6.05 -8.61 -3.04
CA LYS A 76 6.14 -10.07 -2.91
C LYS A 76 5.09 -10.63 -1.96
N VAL A 77 4.87 -9.99 -0.81
CA VAL A 77 3.83 -10.41 0.15
C VAL A 77 2.42 -10.19 -0.41
N TYR A 78 2.16 -9.03 -1.02
CA TYR A 78 0.87 -8.78 -1.69
C TYR A 78 0.57 -9.86 -2.75
N ARG A 79 1.57 -10.18 -3.59
CA ARG A 79 1.43 -11.22 -4.62
C ARG A 79 1.18 -12.59 -4.00
N ALA A 80 1.91 -12.96 -2.95
CA ALA A 80 1.70 -14.22 -2.25
C ALA A 80 0.25 -14.38 -1.76
N VAL A 81 -0.35 -13.32 -1.17
CA VAL A 81 -1.77 -13.37 -0.79
C VAL A 81 -2.65 -13.49 -2.03
N ARG A 82 -2.46 -12.66 -3.06
CA ARG A 82 -3.29 -12.67 -4.28
C ARG A 82 -3.23 -14.01 -5.02
N ASP A 83 -2.09 -14.69 -5.04
CA ASP A 83 -1.91 -16.00 -5.67
C ASP A 83 -2.62 -17.13 -4.92
N ARG A 84 -2.90 -16.97 -3.61
CA ARG A 84 -3.76 -17.89 -2.85
C ARG A 84 -5.26 -17.69 -3.16
N TYR A 85 -5.64 -16.52 -3.66
CA TYR A 85 -7.02 -16.13 -3.98
C TYR A 85 -7.12 -15.64 -5.44
N ASP A 86 -6.64 -16.45 -6.36
CA ASP A 86 -6.56 -16.16 -7.81
C ASP A 86 -7.88 -16.35 -8.57
N GLY A 87 -8.93 -16.82 -7.90
CA GLY A 87 -10.23 -17.17 -8.49
C GLY A 87 -10.35 -18.60 -9.01
N TYR A 88 -9.24 -19.30 -9.21
CA TYR A 88 -9.23 -20.73 -9.49
C TYR A 88 -9.15 -21.54 -8.19
N LYS A 89 -8.20 -21.21 -7.32
CA LYS A 89 -7.98 -21.89 -6.03
C LYS A 89 -9.01 -21.46 -4.99
N ARG A 90 -9.24 -20.15 -4.87
CA ARG A 90 -10.16 -19.53 -3.89
C ARG A 90 -10.75 -18.25 -4.45
N ASN A 91 -11.90 -17.82 -3.90
CA ASN A 91 -12.60 -16.62 -4.34
C ASN A 91 -11.71 -15.36 -4.17
N PRO A 92 -11.51 -14.56 -5.23
CA PRO A 92 -10.56 -13.44 -5.23
C PRO A 92 -11.03 -12.22 -4.44
N PHE A 93 -12.28 -12.22 -3.99
CA PHE A 93 -12.92 -11.18 -3.20
C PHE A 93 -13.24 -11.65 -1.76
N ASN A 94 -12.68 -12.78 -1.35
CA ASN A 94 -12.99 -13.42 -0.06
C ASN A 94 -11.73 -14.06 0.54
N GLU A 95 -10.81 -13.19 0.93
CA GLU A 95 -9.55 -13.50 1.58
C GLU A 95 -9.79 -13.87 3.05
N GLY A 96 -10.34 -15.07 3.26
CA GLY A 96 -10.86 -15.50 4.56
C GLY A 96 -9.78 -15.79 5.61
N GLU A 97 -10.02 -15.31 6.83
CA GLU A 97 -9.24 -15.64 8.04
C GLU A 97 -10.14 -16.20 9.16
N TYR A 98 -11.21 -15.49 9.53
CA TYR A 98 -12.21 -15.95 10.50
C TYR A 98 -13.61 -15.98 9.87
N GLY A 99 -13.68 -16.65 8.72
CA GLY A 99 -14.84 -16.64 7.85
C GLY A 99 -14.89 -15.45 6.90
N HIS A 100 -16.04 -15.24 6.26
CA HIS A 100 -16.20 -14.36 5.10
C HIS A 100 -16.54 -12.90 5.43
N ARG A 101 -16.72 -12.58 6.72
CA ARG A 101 -17.14 -11.25 7.19
C ARG A 101 -16.05 -10.54 7.97
N TYR A 102 -14.87 -11.15 8.06
CA TYR A 102 -13.79 -10.64 8.86
C TYR A 102 -13.04 -9.55 8.08
N ALA A 103 -13.11 -8.31 8.56
CA ALA A 103 -12.70 -7.13 7.79
C ALA A 103 -11.18 -6.96 7.62
N ARG A 104 -10.35 -7.80 8.26
CA ARG A 104 -8.88 -7.64 8.26
C ARG A 104 -8.27 -7.68 6.85
N ALA A 105 -8.84 -8.47 5.93
CA ALA A 105 -8.38 -8.48 4.53
C ALA A 105 -8.52 -7.13 3.81
N MET A 106 -9.40 -6.23 4.30
CA MET A 106 -9.48 -4.87 3.76
C MET A 106 -8.21 -4.04 4.01
N ALA A 107 -7.28 -4.51 4.86
CA ALA A 107 -5.94 -3.95 4.97
C ALA A 107 -5.17 -3.97 3.64
N SER A 108 -5.58 -4.80 2.66
CA SER A 108 -5.12 -4.73 1.28
C SER A 108 -5.17 -3.31 0.71
N TRP A 109 -6.17 -2.51 1.09
CA TRP A 109 -6.30 -1.11 0.72
C TRP A 109 -5.05 -0.28 1.04
N ALA A 110 -4.35 -0.55 2.14
CA ALA A 110 -3.21 0.22 2.62
C ALA A 110 -2.03 0.25 1.62
N GLY A 111 -1.95 -0.74 0.73
CA GLY A 111 -0.95 -0.80 -0.33
C GLY A 111 -1.11 0.31 -1.37
N ILE A 112 -2.34 0.76 -1.62
CA ILE A 112 -2.61 1.85 -2.57
C ILE A 112 -1.99 3.16 -2.10
N PRO A 113 -2.31 3.73 -0.92
CA PRO A 113 -1.67 4.95 -0.45
C PRO A 113 -0.18 4.77 -0.14
N ALA A 114 0.27 3.57 0.24
CA ALA A 114 1.70 3.30 0.42
C ALA A 114 2.48 3.41 -0.91
N TRP A 115 1.97 2.77 -1.97
CA TRP A 115 2.58 2.78 -3.30
C TRP A 115 2.50 4.15 -3.96
N THR A 116 1.29 4.71 -4.00
CA THR A 116 1.01 6.00 -4.66
C THR A 116 1.51 7.19 -3.86
N GLY A 117 1.92 7.03 -2.60
CA GLY A 117 2.32 8.12 -1.73
C GLY A 117 1.18 9.10 -1.42
N PHE A 118 -0.08 8.69 -1.62
CA PHE A 118 -1.24 9.53 -1.47
C PHE A 118 -1.36 10.09 -0.05
N ARG A 119 -1.43 11.42 0.06
CA ARG A 119 -1.75 12.14 1.29
C ARG A 119 -2.70 13.30 0.97
N TYR A 120 -3.60 13.57 1.90
CA TYR A 120 -4.49 14.73 1.84
C TYR A 120 -4.48 15.44 3.19
N SER A 121 -4.34 16.76 3.19
CA SER A 121 -4.52 17.64 4.35
C SER A 121 -5.75 18.49 4.10
N GLY A 122 -6.81 18.29 4.89
CA GLY A 122 -8.00 19.13 4.84
C GLY A 122 -7.77 20.53 5.44
N VAL A 123 -6.76 20.68 6.30
CA VAL A 123 -6.37 21.96 6.89
C VAL A 123 -5.63 22.82 5.86
N ASP A 124 -4.63 22.25 5.20
CA ASP A 124 -3.83 22.96 4.19
C ASP A 124 -4.46 22.93 2.78
N ARG A 125 -5.61 22.25 2.65
CA ARG A 125 -6.27 21.92 1.37
C ARG A 125 -5.26 21.44 0.34
N SER A 126 -4.42 20.49 0.73
CA SER A 126 -3.31 20.03 -0.10
C SER A 126 -3.35 18.53 -0.32
N MET A 127 -2.85 18.12 -1.48
CA MET A 127 -2.76 16.71 -1.87
C MET A 127 -1.34 16.38 -2.32
N ALA A 128 -0.87 15.18 -1.98
CA ALA A 128 0.44 14.70 -2.41
C ALA A 128 0.37 13.28 -2.95
N PHE A 129 1.24 12.99 -3.91
CA PHE A 129 1.46 11.66 -4.48
C PHE A 129 2.96 11.44 -4.71
N ASN A 130 3.40 10.20 -4.85
CA ASN A 130 4.67 9.87 -5.49
C ASN A 130 4.59 10.21 -6.99
N PRO A 131 5.72 10.28 -7.72
CA PRO A 131 5.72 10.65 -9.14
C PRO A 131 5.78 9.47 -10.15
N PRO A 132 5.24 8.24 -9.91
CA PRO A 132 5.22 7.23 -10.96
C PRO A 132 4.22 7.64 -12.05
N GLU A 133 4.55 7.32 -13.30
CA GLU A 133 3.62 7.52 -14.41
C GLU A 133 2.46 6.53 -14.31
N GLY A 134 1.25 6.99 -14.61
CA GLY A 134 0.06 6.16 -14.59
C GLY A 134 -1.19 6.89 -14.13
N ASN A 135 -2.27 6.12 -13.98
CA ASN A 135 -3.56 6.59 -13.49
C ASN A 135 -3.89 5.85 -12.17
N PHE A 136 -4.12 6.63 -11.12
CA PHE A 136 -4.29 6.12 -9.77
C PHE A 136 -5.59 6.62 -9.15
N PHE A 137 -6.26 5.74 -8.41
CA PHE A 137 -7.40 6.10 -7.61
C PHE A 137 -6.97 6.78 -6.31
N TRP A 138 -7.76 7.73 -5.82
CA TRP A 138 -7.62 8.32 -4.50
C TRP A 138 -8.97 8.51 -3.80
N SER A 139 -8.94 8.50 -2.46
CA SER A 139 -10.11 8.81 -1.62
C SER A 139 -9.67 9.41 -0.30
N ASN A 140 -10.30 10.50 0.13
CA ASN A 140 -9.98 11.21 1.38
C ASN A 140 -11.06 11.06 2.47
N GLY A 141 -11.95 10.06 2.32
CA GLY A 141 -13.08 9.82 3.24
C GLY A 141 -14.33 10.67 2.97
N TYR A 142 -14.18 11.81 2.28
CA TYR A 142 -15.31 12.67 1.90
C TYR A 142 -15.55 12.67 0.39
N ARG A 143 -14.50 12.48 -0.39
CA ARG A 143 -14.45 12.57 -1.85
C ARG A 143 -13.53 11.48 -2.38
N TYR A 144 -13.72 11.12 -3.64
CA TYR A 144 -12.84 10.19 -4.34
C TYR A 144 -12.71 10.57 -5.81
N GLY A 145 -11.66 10.06 -6.45
CA GLY A 145 -11.40 10.38 -7.83
C GLY A 145 -10.17 9.68 -8.39
N THR A 146 -9.64 10.23 -9.48
CA THR A 146 -8.44 9.73 -10.14
C THR A 146 -7.41 10.83 -10.26
N VAL A 147 -6.14 10.43 -10.27
CA VAL A 147 -5.02 11.28 -10.66
C VAL A 147 -4.26 10.58 -11.78
N GLU A 148 -4.03 11.29 -12.87
CA GLU A 148 -3.14 10.83 -13.94
C GLU A 148 -1.85 11.64 -13.90
N ILE A 149 -0.71 10.95 -13.89
CA ILE A 149 0.63 11.55 -13.87
C ILE A 149 1.36 11.08 -15.12
N ARG A 150 1.86 12.04 -15.91
CA ARG A 150 2.63 11.78 -17.14
C ARG A 150 3.96 12.53 -17.11
N LYS A 151 5.00 11.93 -17.67
CA LYS A 151 6.25 12.66 -17.90
C LYS A 151 6.08 13.74 -18.96
N GLU A 152 6.59 14.93 -18.69
CA GLU A 152 6.57 16.08 -19.60
C GLU A 152 7.90 16.82 -19.49
N GLY A 153 8.90 16.39 -20.28
CA GLY A 153 10.28 16.89 -20.15
C GLY A 153 10.84 16.68 -18.74
N ASP A 154 11.32 17.76 -18.12
CA ASP A 154 11.80 17.81 -16.73
C ASP A 154 10.68 18.04 -15.70
N ALA A 155 9.42 18.03 -16.14
CA ALA A 155 8.25 18.21 -15.30
C ALA A 155 7.35 16.98 -15.31
N ARG A 156 6.25 17.06 -14.57
CA ARG A 156 5.16 16.08 -14.58
C ARG A 156 3.85 16.78 -14.88
N SER A 157 3.17 16.34 -15.94
CA SER A 157 1.80 16.74 -16.21
C SER A 157 0.88 15.95 -15.28
N VAL A 158 -0.04 16.63 -14.61
CA VAL A 158 -1.00 16.05 -13.67
C VAL A 158 -2.42 16.40 -14.09
N ILE A 159 -3.26 15.39 -14.20
CA ILE A 159 -4.71 15.53 -14.40
C ILE A 159 -5.40 14.97 -13.16
N LEU A 160 -6.00 15.85 -12.36
CA LEU A 160 -6.70 15.48 -11.13
C LEU A 160 -8.22 15.62 -11.34
N THR A 161 -8.95 14.53 -11.17
CA THR A 161 -10.41 14.47 -11.33
C THR A 161 -11.06 14.06 -10.03
N CYS A 162 -12.05 14.81 -9.55
CA CYS A 162 -12.91 14.43 -8.43
C CYS A 162 -14.19 13.83 -8.99
N LEU A 163 -14.46 12.55 -8.73
CA LEU A 163 -15.59 11.83 -9.33
C LEU A 163 -16.90 11.98 -8.54
N ASN A 164 -16.83 12.46 -7.30
CA ASN A 164 -18.00 12.71 -6.47
C ASN A 164 -17.86 14.05 -5.75
N GLY A 165 -18.74 15.00 -6.06
CA GLY A 165 -18.77 16.33 -5.46
C GLY A 165 -17.54 17.18 -5.81
N ASP A 166 -17.39 18.29 -5.09
CA ASP A 166 -16.31 19.23 -5.32
C ASP A 166 -15.18 19.04 -4.30
N LEU A 167 -13.95 19.10 -4.81
CA LEU A 167 -12.71 19.17 -4.04
C LEU A 167 -12.06 20.52 -4.27
N VAL A 168 -11.74 21.23 -3.19
CA VAL A 168 -10.98 22.48 -3.26
C VAL A 168 -9.55 22.22 -2.79
N LEU A 169 -8.57 22.61 -3.60
CA LEU A 169 -7.15 22.53 -3.25
C LEU A 169 -6.45 23.88 -3.38
N ASP A 170 -5.51 24.12 -2.47
CA ASP A 170 -4.60 25.27 -2.47
C ASP A 170 -3.21 24.86 -2.99
N GLY A 171 -2.89 23.57 -2.97
CA GLY A 171 -1.61 23.07 -3.46
C GLY A 171 -1.55 21.57 -3.72
N PHE A 172 -0.58 21.20 -4.54
CA PHE A 172 -0.32 19.82 -4.93
C PHE A 172 1.19 19.52 -4.91
N ARG A 173 1.57 18.34 -4.42
CA ARG A 173 2.98 17.92 -4.34
C ARG A 173 3.20 16.55 -4.95
N LEU A 174 4.28 16.42 -5.70
CA LEU A 174 4.88 15.13 -6.04
C LEU A 174 6.08 14.89 -5.10
N ASN A 175 5.97 13.88 -4.22
CA ASN A 175 6.94 13.58 -3.18
C ASN A 175 8.33 13.35 -3.80
N GLY A 176 9.34 14.06 -3.27
CA GLY A 176 10.71 14.00 -3.78
C GLY A 176 10.91 14.61 -5.18
N PHE A 177 9.87 15.18 -5.80
CA PHE A 177 9.93 15.70 -7.17
C PHE A 177 9.71 17.21 -7.24
N GLY A 178 8.62 17.73 -6.68
CA GLY A 178 8.28 19.15 -6.74
C GLY A 178 6.87 19.46 -6.26
N SER A 179 6.48 20.74 -6.25
CA SER A 179 5.16 21.17 -5.79
C SER A 179 4.65 22.40 -6.52
N VAL A 180 3.33 22.57 -6.54
CA VAL A 180 2.64 23.75 -7.07
C VAL A 180 1.67 24.27 -6.02
N ARG A 181 1.58 25.59 -5.89
CA ARG A 181 0.47 26.27 -5.21
C ARG A 181 -0.42 26.91 -6.24
N PHE A 182 -1.74 26.82 -6.05
CA PHE A 182 -2.70 27.42 -6.96
C PHE A 182 -2.98 28.87 -6.54
N PRO A 183 -3.09 29.81 -7.48
CA PRO A 183 -3.51 31.17 -7.19
C PRO A 183 -5.01 31.17 -6.87
N GLY A 184 -5.35 31.05 -5.59
CA GLY A 184 -6.73 30.94 -5.09
C GLY A 184 -7.29 29.52 -5.11
N ASP A 185 -8.56 29.40 -4.73
CA ASP A 185 -9.26 28.13 -4.56
C ASP A 185 -9.36 27.38 -5.91
N ARG A 186 -8.63 26.27 -6.04
CA ARG A 186 -8.74 25.37 -7.19
C ARG A 186 -9.87 24.37 -6.93
N VAL A 187 -11.05 24.65 -7.48
CA VAL A 187 -12.19 23.73 -7.43
C VAL A 187 -12.06 22.65 -8.51
N ILE A 188 -12.22 21.40 -8.11
CA ILE A 188 -12.08 20.20 -8.94
C ILE A 188 -13.36 19.40 -8.80
N SER A 189 -14.00 19.08 -9.93
CA SER A 189 -15.28 18.36 -9.98
C SER A 189 -15.29 17.36 -11.14
N PRO A 190 -16.33 16.52 -11.28
CA PRO A 190 -16.36 15.50 -12.33
C PRO A 190 -16.25 16.09 -13.75
N ASP A 191 -16.88 17.24 -13.97
CA ASP A 191 -16.91 17.92 -15.26
C ASP A 191 -15.76 18.91 -15.45
N HIS A 192 -15.05 19.25 -14.37
CA HIS A 192 -13.98 20.25 -14.36
C HIS A 192 -12.71 19.67 -13.70
N PRO A 193 -11.99 18.75 -14.39
CA PRO A 193 -10.73 18.23 -13.90
C PRO A 193 -9.66 19.34 -13.88
N ALA A 194 -8.78 19.30 -12.88
CA ALA A 194 -7.63 20.18 -12.82
C ALA A 194 -6.46 19.59 -13.62
N VAL A 195 -6.07 20.30 -14.68
CA VAL A 195 -4.84 20.02 -15.42
C VAL A 195 -3.78 21.05 -15.03
N PHE A 196 -2.59 20.58 -14.65
CA PHE A 196 -1.45 21.44 -14.28
C PHE A 196 -0.13 20.66 -14.38
N THR A 197 0.99 21.39 -14.40
CA THR A 197 2.32 20.81 -14.49
C THR A 197 3.08 21.07 -13.18
N VAL A 198 3.70 20.04 -12.62
CA VAL A 198 4.59 20.13 -11.46
C VAL A 198 6.03 20.16 -11.97
N PRO A 199 6.79 21.24 -11.77
CA PRO A 199 8.20 21.29 -12.18
C PRO A 199 9.07 20.45 -11.23
N ALA A 200 10.15 19.87 -11.74
CA ALA A 200 11.18 19.31 -10.86
C ALA A 200 11.81 20.42 -10.02
N THR A 201 11.88 20.22 -8.71
CA THR A 201 12.74 21.03 -7.85
C THR A 201 14.20 20.72 -8.20
N GLY A 202 14.96 21.73 -8.61
CA GLY A 202 16.40 21.58 -8.85
C GLY A 202 17.10 21.10 -7.58
N SER A 203 17.74 19.93 -7.66
CA SER A 203 18.51 19.24 -6.62
C SER A 203 17.71 18.54 -5.50
N ALA A 204 17.70 17.20 -5.59
CA ALA A 204 17.54 16.19 -4.53
C ALA A 204 16.79 16.60 -3.25
N ALA A 205 15.47 16.58 -3.29
CA ALA A 205 14.69 16.38 -2.07
C ALA A 205 14.69 14.88 -1.76
N THR A 206 15.62 14.45 -0.89
CA THR A 206 15.61 13.13 -0.26
C THR A 206 14.21 12.85 0.28
N LEU A 207 13.69 11.66 0.00
CA LEU A 207 12.53 11.13 0.73
C LEU A 207 12.80 11.33 2.23
N PRO A 208 11.80 11.74 3.04
CA PRO A 208 12.00 11.82 4.47
C PRO A 208 12.50 10.45 4.94
N GLU A 209 13.72 10.42 5.48
CA GLU A 209 14.25 9.23 6.14
C GLU A 209 13.16 8.74 7.09
N GLY A 210 12.81 7.46 6.97
CA GLY A 210 11.86 6.79 7.83
C GLY A 210 12.19 7.11 9.28
N ILE A 211 11.16 7.11 10.13
CA ILE A 211 11.31 7.29 11.57
C ILE A 211 12.06 6.07 12.11
N ALA A 212 13.38 6.09 11.96
CA ALA A 212 14.30 5.14 12.55
C ALA A 212 14.80 5.74 13.87
N ARG A 213 14.21 5.25 14.97
CA ARG A 213 14.87 5.15 16.26
C ARG A 213 14.85 3.69 16.68
#